data_AF-T1DGS5-F1
#
_entry.id   AF-T1DGS5-F1
#
_cell.length_a   1.000
_cell.length_b   1.000
_cell.length_c   1.000
_cell.angle_alpha   90.00
_cell.angle_beta   90.00
_cell.angle_gamma   90.00
#
_symmetry.space_group_name_H-M   'P 1'
#
loop_
_entity.id
_entity.type
_entity.pdbx_description
1 polymer ?
#
loop_
_entity_poly.entity_id
_entity_poly.type
_entity_poly.pdbx_seq_one_letter_code
_entity_poly.pdbx_strand_id
1 'polypeptide(L)'
;RKVCEEFPSYAAVIYGGAVHSFGNLLKFVESFSSGLKKLFPIKKGDRVIISLPPGLPFIISVIAMSRIGLIAVPMEPYLSGTSFMESIIKLNPSGIIAPEGLLNHYENQISSEIFVIGVSKYEFISPRNRRLLASKTANINKEKGRKNRNIFESLCYSEITSSESIDPINDIFLSRCIPDDDKNGES
;
A
#
# COMPACT_ATOMS: atom_id res chain seq x y z
N ARG A 1 -1.34 -6.47 16.00
CA ARG A 1 -1.32 -5.53 17.13
C ARG A 1 -0.70 -6.17 18.37
N LYS A 2 -1.28 -7.25 18.91
CA LYS A 2 -0.77 -8.00 20.08
C LYS A 2 0.75 -8.23 20.12
N VAL A 3 1.33 -8.83 19.07
CA VAL A 3 2.79 -9.08 19.00
C VAL A 3 3.63 -7.80 19.09
N CYS A 4 3.14 -6.70 18.50
CA CYS A 4 3.84 -5.42 18.53
C CYS A 4 3.78 -4.75 19.91
N GLU A 5 2.76 -5.04 20.70
CA GLU A 5 2.61 -4.57 22.08
C GLU A 5 3.45 -5.40 23.05
N GLU A 6 3.53 -6.71 22.84
CA GLU A 6 4.32 -7.64 23.66
C GLU A 6 5.84 -7.53 23.38
N PHE A 7 6.23 -7.31 22.11
CA PHE A 7 7.64 -7.31 21.70
C PHE A 7 8.02 -6.09 20.84
N PRO A 8 7.77 -4.83 21.30
CA PRO A 8 7.92 -3.63 20.48
C PRO A 8 9.36 -3.37 20.00
N SER A 9 10.35 -3.82 20.78
CA SER A 9 11.77 -3.60 20.50
C SER A 9 12.42 -4.73 19.69
N TYR A 10 11.72 -5.85 19.49
CA TYR A 10 12.26 -7.00 18.75
C TYR A 10 12.30 -6.70 17.25
N ALA A 11 13.34 -7.19 16.58
CA ALA A 11 13.50 -7.03 15.14
C ALA A 11 12.36 -7.75 14.40
N ALA A 12 11.66 -7.02 13.54
CA ALA A 12 10.60 -7.56 12.69
C ALA A 12 11.08 -7.74 11.25
N VAL A 13 11.77 -6.72 10.70
CA VAL A 13 12.23 -6.71 9.30
C VAL A 13 13.62 -6.09 9.23
N ILE A 14 14.52 -6.70 8.48
CA ILE A 14 15.82 -6.11 8.13
C ILE A 14 15.76 -5.71 6.65
N TYR A 15 15.91 -4.42 6.36
CA TYR A 15 15.77 -3.88 5.01
C TYR A 15 16.66 -2.65 4.82
N GLY A 16 17.25 -2.47 3.63
CA GLY A 16 18.03 -1.26 3.31
C GLY A 16 19.27 -1.01 4.18
N GLY A 17 19.73 -2.04 4.92
CA GLY A 17 20.80 -1.93 5.92
C GLY A 17 20.34 -1.38 7.27
N ALA A 18 19.04 -1.37 7.55
CA ALA A 18 18.45 -0.99 8.82
C ALA A 18 17.62 -2.15 9.40
N VAL A 19 17.53 -2.17 10.73
CA VAL A 19 16.65 -3.08 11.47
C VAL A 19 15.40 -2.31 11.87
N HIS A 20 14.24 -2.80 11.47
CA HIS A 20 12.94 -2.25 11.82
C HIS A 20 12.30 -3.16 12.87
N SER A 21 12.05 -2.63 14.07
CA SER A 21 11.39 -3.38 15.13
C SER A 21 9.89 -3.53 14.88
N PHE A 22 9.22 -4.41 15.62
CA PHE A 22 7.76 -4.52 15.56
C PHE A 22 7.03 -3.21 15.89
N GLY A 23 7.56 -2.41 16.83
CA GLY A 23 7.01 -1.10 17.16
C GLY A 23 7.16 -0.10 16.01
N ASN A 24 8.30 -0.09 15.31
CA ASN A 24 8.50 0.77 14.14
C ASN A 24 7.60 0.33 12.97
N LEU A 25 7.50 -0.97 12.72
CA LEU A 25 6.63 -1.51 11.68
C LEU A 25 5.16 -1.18 11.95
N LEU A 26 4.70 -1.30 13.19
CA LEU A 26 3.34 -0.92 13.57
C LEU A 26 3.09 0.56 13.29
N LYS A 27 4.00 1.45 13.70
CA LYS A 27 3.88 2.89 13.41
C LYS A 27 3.78 3.16 11.92
N PHE A 28 4.63 2.55 11.09
CA PHE A 28 4.57 2.71 9.64
C PHE A 28 3.23 2.25 9.06
N VAL A 29 2.73 1.09 9.48
CA VAL A 29 1.44 0.56 9.04
C VAL A 29 0.29 1.49 9.46
N GLU A 30 0.29 1.97 10.70
CA GLU A 30 -0.76 2.85 11.23
C GLU A 30 -0.75 4.21 10.51
N SER A 31 0.41 4.83 10.37
CA SER A 31 0.56 6.10 9.65
C SER A 31 0.17 5.96 8.18
N PHE A 32 0.66 4.91 7.51
CA PHE A 32 0.38 4.69 6.08
C PHE A 32 -1.12 4.46 5.84
N SER A 33 -1.76 3.60 6.63
CA SER A 33 -3.20 3.33 6.51
C SER A 33 -4.06 4.57 6.80
N SER A 34 -3.71 5.36 7.82
CA SER A 34 -4.39 6.62 8.13
C SER A 34 -4.23 7.66 7.02
N GLY A 35 -3.02 7.76 6.46
CA GLY A 35 -2.72 8.65 5.34
C GLY A 35 -3.50 8.31 4.07
N LEU A 36 -3.63 7.02 3.75
CA LEU A 36 -4.41 6.57 2.60
C LEU A 36 -5.89 6.95 2.71
N LYS A 37 -6.51 6.70 3.87
CA LYS A 37 -7.91 7.08 4.11
C LYS A 37 -8.15 8.57 3.97
N LYS A 38 -7.17 9.40 4.33
CA LYS A 38 -7.26 10.86 4.23
C LYS A 38 -7.09 11.36 2.79
N LEU A 39 -6.19 10.75 2.03
CA LEU A 39 -5.81 11.23 0.70
C LEU A 39 -6.69 10.68 -0.41
N PHE A 40 -7.26 9.49 -0.24
CA PHE A 40 -7.98 8.79 -1.30
C PHE A 40 -9.38 8.38 -0.84
N PRO A 41 -10.39 8.45 -1.73
CA PRO A 41 -11.76 8.06 -1.41
C PRO A 41 -11.93 6.53 -1.45
N ILE A 42 -11.26 5.82 -0.55
CA ILE A 42 -11.23 4.35 -0.47
C ILE A 42 -12.34 3.80 0.44
N LYS A 43 -12.90 2.64 0.07
CA LYS A 43 -13.96 1.94 0.82
C LYS A 43 -13.53 0.53 1.20
N LYS A 44 -14.10 -0.01 2.29
CA LYS A 44 -13.92 -1.42 2.67
C LYS A 44 -14.33 -2.33 1.50
N GLY A 45 -13.50 -3.31 1.18
CA GLY A 45 -13.68 -4.22 0.05
C GLY A 45 -13.04 -3.76 -1.26
N ASP A 46 -12.54 -2.51 -1.34
CA ASP A 46 -11.82 -2.04 -2.52
C ASP A 46 -10.51 -2.82 -2.73
N ARG A 47 -10.19 -3.10 -3.99
CA ARG A 47 -8.98 -3.83 -4.38
C ARG A 47 -7.85 -2.87 -4.66
N VAL A 48 -6.67 -3.15 -4.08
CA VAL A 48 -5.45 -2.39 -4.32
C VAL A 48 -4.37 -3.34 -4.81
N ILE A 49 -3.87 -3.10 -6.02
CA ILE A 49 -2.74 -3.86 -6.56
C ILE A 49 -1.46 -3.42 -5.86
N ILE A 50 -0.68 -4.38 -5.39
CA ILE A 50 0.64 -4.17 -4.79
C ILE A 50 1.66 -4.90 -5.64
N SER A 51 2.29 -4.17 -6.55
CA SER A 51 3.27 -4.68 -7.50
C SER A 51 4.68 -4.27 -7.10
N LEU A 52 5.05 -4.54 -5.84
CA LEU A 52 6.35 -4.17 -5.25
C LEU A 52 7.24 -5.41 -5.07
N PRO A 53 8.58 -5.26 -5.17
CA PRO A 53 9.49 -6.33 -4.78
C PRO A 53 9.37 -6.65 -3.29
N PRO A 54 9.69 -7.88 -2.88
CA PRO A 54 9.73 -8.26 -1.47
C PRO A 54 10.62 -7.27 -0.69
N GLY A 55 10.08 -6.74 0.41
CA GLY A 55 10.78 -5.73 1.20
C GLY A 55 9.86 -4.99 2.15
N LEU A 56 10.41 -4.00 2.84
CA LEU A 56 9.66 -3.23 3.83
C LEU A 56 8.43 -2.51 3.22
N PRO A 57 8.52 -1.84 2.05
CA PRO A 57 7.34 -1.22 1.42
C PRO A 57 6.22 -2.23 1.10
N PHE A 58 6.59 -3.43 0.63
CA PHE A 58 5.62 -4.49 0.35
C PHE A 58 4.89 -4.93 1.62
N ILE A 59 5.63 -5.20 2.70
CA ILE A 59 5.08 -5.62 4.00
C ILE A 59 4.16 -4.54 4.56
N ILE A 60 4.60 -3.28 4.57
CA ILE A 60 3.78 -2.15 5.03
C ILE A 60 2.49 -2.07 4.22
N SER A 61 2.57 -2.14 2.89
CA SER A 61 1.41 -2.05 2.00
C SER A 61 0.37 -3.11 2.30
N VAL A 62 0.78 -4.39 2.35
CA VAL A 62 -0.15 -5.52 2.56
C VAL A 62 -0.83 -5.43 3.92
N ILE A 63 -0.06 -5.16 4.99
CA ILE A 63 -0.61 -5.08 6.34
C ILE A 63 -1.51 -3.85 6.49
N ALA A 64 -1.08 -2.70 5.94
CA ALA A 64 -1.85 -1.46 6.01
C ALA A 64 -3.16 -1.56 5.24
N MET A 65 -3.17 -2.12 4.02
CA MET A 65 -4.41 -2.37 3.26
C MET A 65 -5.37 -3.23 4.09
N SER A 66 -4.85 -4.35 4.60
CA SER A 66 -5.63 -5.27 5.42
C SER A 66 -6.24 -4.55 6.60
N ARG A 67 -5.47 -3.70 7.30
CA ARG A 67 -5.88 -2.87 8.46
C ARG A 67 -7.02 -1.88 8.19
N ILE A 68 -7.28 -1.49 6.95
CA ILE A 68 -8.41 -0.59 6.63
C ILE A 68 -9.51 -1.28 5.83
N GLY A 69 -9.50 -2.62 5.82
CA GLY A 69 -10.52 -3.43 5.17
C GLY A 69 -10.41 -3.45 3.64
N LEU A 70 -9.25 -3.08 3.10
CA LEU A 70 -8.96 -3.18 1.67
C LEU A 70 -8.44 -4.57 1.32
N ILE A 71 -8.70 -4.97 0.08
CA ILE A 71 -8.20 -6.22 -0.48
C ILE A 71 -6.85 -5.92 -1.14
N ALA A 72 -5.77 -6.25 -0.44
CA ALA A 72 -4.42 -6.27 -1.02
C ALA A 72 -4.33 -7.37 -2.09
N VAL A 73 -3.96 -7.00 -3.32
CA VAL A 73 -3.71 -7.93 -4.43
C VAL A 73 -2.23 -7.88 -4.78
N PRO A 74 -1.40 -8.76 -4.19
CA PRO A 74 0.01 -8.86 -4.54
C PRO A 74 0.16 -9.27 -6.02
N MET A 75 1.03 -8.58 -6.72
CA MET A 75 1.40 -8.90 -8.10
C MET A 75 2.92 -8.91 -8.24
N GLU A 76 3.41 -9.75 -9.15
CA GLU A 76 4.84 -9.81 -9.45
C GLU A 76 5.30 -8.47 -10.06
N PRO A 77 6.28 -7.76 -9.47
CA PRO A 77 6.76 -6.48 -9.96
C PRO A 77 7.37 -6.51 -11.37
N TYR A 78 7.83 -7.68 -11.81
CA TYR A 78 8.45 -7.88 -13.13
C TYR A 78 7.49 -8.51 -14.15
N LEU A 79 6.19 -8.49 -13.87
CA LEU A 79 5.19 -8.99 -14.79
C LEU A 79 5.26 -8.25 -16.13
N SER A 80 5.09 -8.97 -17.24
CA SER A 80 5.08 -8.33 -18.57
C SER A 80 3.97 -7.28 -18.66
N GLY A 81 4.21 -6.23 -19.45
CA GLY A 81 3.28 -5.11 -19.57
C GLY A 81 1.87 -5.50 -19.96
N THR A 82 1.75 -6.40 -20.93
CA THR A 82 0.46 -6.94 -21.36
C THR A 82 -0.28 -7.61 -20.20
N SER A 83 0.40 -8.48 -19.45
CA SER A 83 -0.20 -9.20 -18.33
C SER A 83 -0.55 -8.26 -17.17
N PHE A 84 0.25 -7.22 -16.95
CA PHE A 84 -0.02 -6.19 -15.94
C PHE A 84 -1.30 -5.41 -16.28
N MET A 85 -1.42 -4.95 -17.53
CA MET A 85 -2.61 -4.23 -17.99
C MET A 85 -3.86 -5.10 -18.01
N GLU A 86 -3.75 -6.37 -18.46
CA GLU A 86 -4.85 -7.32 -18.36
C GLU A 86 -5.33 -7.50 -16.92
N SER A 87 -4.40 -7.55 -15.96
CA SER A 87 -4.74 -7.67 -14.55
C SER A 87 -5.45 -6.43 -14.04
N ILE A 88 -5.03 -5.22 -14.43
CA ILE A 88 -5.73 -3.97 -14.09
C ILE A 88 -7.17 -4.01 -14.61
N ILE A 89 -7.38 -4.44 -15.86
CA ILE A 89 -8.72 -4.52 -16.46
C ILE A 89 -9.58 -5.55 -15.74
N LYS A 90 -9.06 -6.77 -15.53
CA LYS A 90 -9.78 -7.87 -14.88
C LYS A 90 -10.11 -7.57 -13.42
N LEU A 91 -9.19 -6.93 -12.70
CA LEU A 91 -9.34 -6.64 -11.29
C LEU A 91 -10.14 -5.35 -11.04
N ASN A 92 -10.15 -4.40 -11.98
CA ASN A 92 -10.75 -3.08 -11.79
C ASN A 92 -10.41 -2.50 -10.39
N PRO A 93 -9.12 -2.26 -10.08
CA PRO A 93 -8.70 -1.87 -8.75
C PRO A 93 -9.02 -0.40 -8.46
N SER A 94 -9.23 -0.06 -7.19
CA SER A 94 -9.36 1.34 -6.75
C SER A 94 -8.00 2.03 -6.65
N GLY A 95 -6.90 1.25 -6.53
CA GLY A 95 -5.56 1.82 -6.51
C GLY A 95 -4.43 0.85 -6.83
N ILE A 96 -3.25 1.42 -7.11
CA ILE A 96 -2.02 0.69 -7.47
C ILE A 96 -0.84 1.26 -6.66
N ILE A 97 -0.07 0.37 -6.04
CA ILE A 97 1.21 0.68 -5.40
C ILE A 97 2.31 -0.12 -6.13
N ALA A 98 3.28 0.58 -6.71
CA ALA A 98 4.31 -0.06 -7.53
C ALA A 98 5.60 0.78 -7.61
N PRO A 99 6.74 0.22 -8.06
CA PRO A 99 7.94 0.98 -8.34
C PRO A 99 7.64 2.10 -9.34
N GLU A 100 8.22 3.27 -9.08
CA GLU A 100 8.03 4.45 -9.94
C GLU A 100 8.34 4.17 -11.42
N GLY A 101 9.41 3.41 -11.70
CA GLY A 101 9.78 3.03 -13.05
C GLY A 101 8.72 2.20 -13.79
N LEU A 102 7.97 1.34 -13.08
CA LEU A 102 6.88 0.57 -13.69
C LEU A 102 5.71 1.49 -14.03
N LEU A 103 5.33 2.37 -13.10
CA LEU A 103 4.21 3.28 -13.26
C LEU A 103 4.42 4.30 -14.38
N ASN A 104 5.65 4.79 -14.55
CA ASN A 104 5.98 5.71 -15.62
C ASN A 104 5.76 5.10 -17.01
N HIS A 105 5.95 3.78 -17.16
CA HIS A 105 5.77 3.10 -18.43
C HIS A 105 4.29 2.98 -18.84
N TYR A 106 3.37 2.85 -17.87
CA TYR A 106 1.94 2.66 -18.12
C TYR A 106 1.07 3.86 -17.74
N GLU A 107 1.68 5.01 -17.45
CA GLU A 107 1.00 6.18 -16.89
C GLU A 107 -0.21 6.63 -17.72
N ASN A 108 -0.09 6.59 -19.04
CA ASN A 108 -1.12 7.06 -19.97
C ASN A 108 -2.26 6.04 -20.15
N GLN A 109 -2.06 4.80 -19.69
CA GLN A 109 -3.02 3.71 -19.83
C GLN A 109 -3.81 3.45 -18.54
N ILE A 110 -3.33 3.97 -17.40
CA ILE A 110 -4.01 3.86 -16.11
C ILE A 110 -5.08 4.95 -16.00
N SER A 111 -6.32 4.55 -15.70
CA SER A 111 -7.44 5.48 -15.49
C SER A 111 -7.13 6.48 -14.36
N SER A 112 -7.55 7.74 -14.54
CA SER A 112 -7.39 8.79 -13.53
C SER A 112 -8.18 8.56 -12.25
N GLU A 113 -9.17 7.67 -12.27
CA GLU A 113 -9.97 7.28 -11.11
C GLU A 113 -9.20 6.35 -10.16
N ILE A 114 -8.23 5.61 -10.70
CA ILE A 114 -7.38 4.70 -9.93
C ILE A 114 -6.30 5.56 -9.26
N PHE A 115 -6.24 5.51 -7.92
CA PHE A 115 -5.14 6.19 -7.25
C PHE A 115 -3.82 5.43 -7.46
N VAL A 116 -2.72 6.17 -7.61
CA VAL A 116 -1.41 5.59 -7.89
C VAL A 116 -0.39 6.10 -6.89
N ILE A 117 0.34 5.19 -6.25
CA ILE A 117 1.47 5.50 -5.37
C ILE A 117 2.73 4.86 -5.94
N GLY A 118 3.63 5.72 -6.41
CA GLY A 118 4.98 5.32 -6.80
C GLY A 118 5.88 5.17 -5.60
N VAL A 119 6.61 4.05 -5.55
CA VAL A 119 7.63 3.76 -4.54
C VAL A 119 9.00 3.89 -5.17
N SER A 120 9.85 4.72 -4.57
CA SER A 120 11.22 4.91 -5.06
C SER A 120 12.12 3.75 -4.61
N LYS A 121 13.11 3.39 -5.44
CA LYS A 121 14.16 2.41 -5.08
C LYS A 121 15.02 2.81 -3.88
N TYR A 122 14.92 4.07 -3.42
CA TYR A 122 15.71 4.60 -2.31
C TYR A 122 14.93 4.75 -1.00
N GLU A 123 13.67 4.36 -0.98
CA GLU A 123 12.86 4.40 0.23
C GLU A 123 13.40 3.45 1.29
N PHE A 124 13.39 3.91 2.56
CA PHE A 124 13.88 3.16 3.72
C PHE A 124 15.34 2.70 3.64
N ILE A 125 16.12 3.22 2.69
CA ILE A 125 17.57 3.02 2.66
C ILE A 125 18.23 3.97 3.65
N SER A 126 19.10 3.42 4.52
CA SER A 126 19.82 4.20 5.52
C SER A 126 20.58 5.39 4.88
N PRO A 127 20.75 6.54 5.57
CA PRO A 127 21.44 7.69 5.01
C PRO A 127 22.85 7.39 4.47
N ARG A 128 23.57 6.45 5.12
CA ARG A 128 24.88 5.97 4.65
C ARG A 128 24.78 5.29 3.28
N ASN A 129 23.82 4.38 3.13
CA ASN A 129 23.60 3.65 1.88
C ASN A 129 22.95 4.52 0.81
N ARG A 130 22.11 5.50 1.19
CA ARG A 130 21.47 6.46 0.29
C ARG A 130 22.52 7.33 -0.40
N ARG A 131 23.55 7.80 0.31
CA ARG A 131 24.66 8.57 -0.28
C ARG A 131 25.48 7.73 -1.28
N LEU A 132 25.76 6.47 -0.96
CA LEU A 132 26.48 5.54 -1.84
C LEU A 132 25.70 5.20 -3.12
N LEU A 133 24.38 5.17 -3.05
CA LEU A 133 23.51 4.91 -4.21
C LEU A 133 23.23 6.18 -5.01
N ALA A 134 23.06 7.33 -4.36
CA ALA A 134 22.85 8.62 -5.00
C ALA A 134 24.08 9.07 -5.82
N SER A 135 25.30 8.78 -5.36
CA SER A 135 26.54 9.06 -6.11
C SER A 135 26.64 8.28 -7.42
N LYS A 136 25.86 7.19 -7.59
CA LYS A 136 25.77 6.42 -8.85
C LYS A 136 24.62 6.89 -9.76
N THR A 137 23.77 7.81 -9.34
CA THR A 137 22.50 8.12 -10.05
C THR A 137 22.21 9.63 -10.10
N ALA A 138 23.23 10.43 -10.41
CA ALA A 138 23.19 11.89 -10.40
C ALA A 138 22.23 12.54 -11.44
N ASN A 139 21.47 11.78 -12.23
CA ASN A 139 20.72 12.33 -13.39
C ASN A 139 19.20 12.13 -13.40
N ILE A 140 18.53 11.74 -12.31
CA ILE A 140 17.08 11.40 -12.38
C ILE A 140 16.12 12.46 -11.79
N ASN A 141 16.62 13.56 -11.23
CA ASN A 141 15.73 14.58 -10.66
C ASN A 141 15.30 15.64 -11.68
N LYS A 142 14.42 15.25 -12.61
CA LYS A 142 13.51 16.17 -13.29
C LYS A 142 12.43 15.35 -13.96
N GLU A 143 11.32 15.10 -13.28
CA GLU A 143 10.04 14.96 -13.99
C GLU A 143 8.85 15.31 -13.12
N LYS A 144 8.11 16.31 -13.62
CA LYS A 144 6.85 16.84 -13.12
C LYS A 144 5.72 15.94 -13.62
N GLY A 145 4.64 15.82 -12.86
CA GLY A 145 3.32 15.56 -13.46
C GLY A 145 2.47 14.45 -12.84
N ARG A 146 2.20 14.48 -11.53
CA ARG A 146 0.93 14.08 -10.87
C ARG A 146 1.10 14.21 -9.37
N LYS A 147 0.09 14.74 -8.66
CA LYS A 147 0.20 15.32 -7.31
C LYS A 147 0.65 14.37 -6.17
N ASN A 148 0.74 13.05 -6.38
CA ASN A 148 0.98 12.05 -5.32
C ASN A 148 2.06 11.00 -5.64
N ARG A 149 3.07 11.32 -6.47
CA ARG A 149 4.21 10.42 -6.72
C ARG A 149 5.24 10.51 -5.59
N ASN A 150 5.80 9.37 -5.16
CA ASN A 150 6.83 9.27 -4.11
C ASN A 150 6.40 9.74 -2.72
N ILE A 151 5.11 9.60 -2.39
CA ILE A 151 4.59 9.93 -1.05
C ILE A 151 4.67 8.76 -0.07
N PHE A 152 5.10 7.57 -0.51
CA PHE A 152 4.99 6.34 0.28
C PHE A 152 5.75 6.44 1.61
N GLU A 153 7.05 6.75 1.56
CA GLU A 153 7.85 6.94 2.76
C GLU A 153 7.27 8.08 3.64
N SER A 154 6.83 9.19 3.02
CA SER A 154 6.20 10.31 3.75
C SER A 154 4.94 9.90 4.49
N LEU A 155 4.10 9.05 3.90
CA LEU A 155 2.89 8.51 4.54
C LEU A 155 3.22 7.59 5.71
N CYS A 156 4.38 6.95 5.70
CA CYS A 156 4.82 6.11 6.83
C CYS A 156 5.28 6.95 8.03
N TYR A 157 5.59 8.24 7.85
CA TYR A 157 6.00 9.15 8.92
C TYR A 157 4.91 10.19 9.28
N SER A 158 3.72 10.14 8.67
CA SER A 158 2.64 11.08 8.98
C SER A 158 1.97 10.80 10.32
N GLU A 159 1.29 11.80 10.87
CA GLU A 159 0.53 11.67 12.12
C GLU A 159 -0.62 10.65 11.98
N ILE A 160 -0.76 9.79 12.99
CA ILE A 160 -1.80 8.76 13.06
C ILE A 160 -3.10 9.44 13.51
N THR A 161 -4.10 9.48 12.64
CA THR A 161 -5.34 10.26 12.87
C THR A 161 -6.52 9.39 13.32
N SER A 162 -6.43 8.07 13.17
CA SER A 162 -7.48 7.14 13.64
C SER A 162 -6.90 5.82 14.15
N SER A 163 -7.43 5.36 15.28
CA SER A 163 -7.08 4.09 15.92
C SER A 163 -8.14 3.03 15.62
N GLU A 164 -8.53 2.86 14.36
CA GLU A 164 -9.47 1.80 14.03
C GLU A 164 -8.84 0.42 14.29
N SER A 165 -9.52 -0.38 15.11
CA SER A 165 -9.23 -1.79 15.29
C SER A 165 -10.05 -2.59 14.27
N ILE A 166 -9.38 -3.32 13.40
CA ILE A 166 -10.04 -4.40 12.66
C ILE A 166 -10.28 -5.56 13.61
N ASP A 167 -11.51 -6.05 13.57
CA ASP A 167 -11.88 -7.34 14.11
C ASP A 167 -12.16 -8.27 12.93
N PRO A 168 -11.18 -9.08 12.50
CA PRO A 168 -11.34 -9.92 11.32
C PRO A 168 -12.52 -10.89 11.46
N ILE A 169 -12.83 -11.33 12.68
CA ILE A 169 -13.93 -12.26 12.95
C ILE A 169 -15.27 -11.56 12.77
N ASN A 170 -15.42 -10.33 13.26
CA ASN A 170 -16.67 -9.61 13.02
C ASN A 170 -16.77 -9.07 11.59
N ASP A 171 -15.65 -8.68 10.99
CA ASP A 171 -15.58 -8.04 9.68
C ASP A 171 -15.80 -8.99 8.49
N ILE A 172 -15.47 -10.28 8.64
CA ILE A 172 -15.65 -11.33 7.61
C ILE A 172 -17.08 -11.88 7.64
N PHE A 173 -17.71 -11.96 8.81
CA PHE A 173 -18.98 -12.68 8.99
C PHE A 173 -20.22 -11.78 8.81
N LEU A 174 -20.08 -10.46 8.86
CA LEU A 174 -21.18 -9.50 8.63
C LEU A 174 -21.65 -9.39 7.17
N SER A 175 -20.85 -9.81 6.18
CA SER A 175 -21.28 -9.81 4.77
C SER A 175 -22.22 -10.98 4.40
N ARG A 176 -22.48 -11.91 5.33
CA ARG A 176 -23.38 -13.05 5.14
C ARG A 176 -24.75 -12.89 5.81
N CYS A 177 -24.98 -11.78 6.53
CA CYS A 177 -26.20 -11.57 7.31
C CYS A 177 -26.98 -10.30 6.92
N ILE A 178 -27.01 -9.96 5.63
CA ILE A 178 -28.11 -9.13 5.12
C ILE A 178 -29.18 -10.14 4.66
N PRO A 179 -30.34 -10.23 5.33
CA PRO A 179 -31.48 -10.94 4.76
C PRO A 179 -31.89 -10.22 3.48
N ASP A 180 -32.11 -10.98 2.40
CA ASP A 180 -32.82 -10.49 1.22
C ASP A 180 -34.29 -10.18 1.62
N ASP A 181 -34.52 -9.02 2.22
CA ASP A 181 -35.88 -8.47 2.35
C ASP A 181 -36.26 -7.79 1.03
N ASP A 182 -36.60 -8.63 0.06
CA ASP A 182 -37.66 -8.33 -0.91
C ASP A 182 -37.97 -9.59 -1.70
N LYS A 183 -38.90 -10.43 -1.21
CA LYS A 183 -39.92 -11.14 -2.02
C LYS A 183 -41.11 -11.57 -1.16
N ASN A 184 -42.29 -11.09 -1.57
CA ASN A 184 -43.65 -11.67 -1.42
C ASN A 184 -44.52 -11.10 -0.29
N GLY A 185 -45.48 -10.26 -0.69
CA GLY A 185 -46.60 -9.85 0.15
C GLY A 185 -47.67 -8.96 -0.51
N GLU A 186 -47.79 -8.93 -1.84
CA GLU A 186 -49.07 -8.59 -2.48
C GLU A 186 -49.94 -9.85 -2.50
N SER A 187 -51.02 -9.85 -1.73
CA SER A 187 -52.36 -10.45 -1.99
C SER A 187 -53.14 -10.54 -0.69
#